data_AF-A0A2E0BBS5-F1
#
_entry.id   AF-A0A2E0BBS5-F1
#
_cell.length_a   1.000
_cell.length_b   1.000
_cell.length_c   1.000
_cell.angle_alpha   90.00
_cell.angle_beta   90.00
_cell.angle_gamma   90.00
#
_symmetry.space_group_name_H-M   'P 1'
#
loop_
_entity.id
_entity.type
_entity.pdbx_description
1 polymer ?
#
loop_
_entity_poly.entity_id
_entity_poly.type
_entity_poly.pdbx_seq_one_letter_code
_entity_poly.pdbx_strand_id
1 'polypeptide(L)' 'MKKSNYLKYLNLSFQFFFIVLLFGVIGYFVDIYLFDKVSFLTLTLPIIGFIISLYIVYKNENK' A
#
# COMPACT_ATOMS: atom_id res chain seq x y z
N MET A 1 -14.56 -15.20 18.94
CA MET A 1 -14.17 -14.02 18.14
C MET A 1 -15.40 -13.49 17.40
N LYS A 2 -15.84 -12.24 17.63
CA LYS A 2 -16.99 -11.65 16.91
C LYS A 2 -16.68 -11.62 15.41
N LYS A 3 -17.56 -12.18 14.57
CA LYS A 3 -17.41 -12.25 13.10
C LYS A 3 -17.03 -10.90 12.44
N SER A 4 -17.37 -9.77 13.06
CA SER A 4 -17.04 -8.43 12.54
C SER A 4 -15.53 -8.13 12.51
N ASN A 5 -14.73 -8.68 13.42
CA ASN A 5 -13.29 -8.42 13.43
C ASN A 5 -12.59 -9.11 12.27
N TYR A 6 -13.03 -10.32 11.89
CA TYR A 6 -12.44 -11.05 10.76
C TYR A 6 -12.66 -10.30 9.44
N LEU A 7 -13.87 -9.81 9.20
CA LEU A 7 -14.19 -9.01 8.02
C LEU A 7 -13.42 -7.68 8.00
N LYS A 8 -13.18 -7.07 9.18
CA LYS A 8 -12.36 -5.85 9.31
C LYS A 8 -10.93 -6.08 8.84
N TYR A 9 -10.26 -7.13 9.36
CA TYR A 9 -8.89 -7.46 8.98
C TYR A 9 -8.76 -7.98 7.55
N LEU A 10 -9.78 -8.68 7.04
CA LEU A 10 -9.85 -9.07 5.63
C LEU A 10 -9.89 -7.82 4.73
N ASN A 11 -10.76 -6.86 5.03
CA ASN A 11 -10.87 -5.61 4.27
C ASN A 11 -9.55 -4.82 4.31
N LEU A 12 -8.91 -4.74 5.48
CA LEU A 12 -7.60 -4.14 5.65
C LEU A 12 -6.53 -4.80 4.77
N SER A 13 -6.53 -6.13 4.71
CA SER A 13 -5.57 -6.89 3.89
C SER A 13 -5.78 -6.62 2.39
N PHE A 14 -7.04 -6.53 1.95
CA PHE A 14 -7.35 -6.15 0.56
C PHE A 14 -6.96 -4.71 0.26
N GLN A 15 -7.26 -3.76 1.14
CA GLN A 15 -6.83 -2.37 0.99
C GLN A 15 -5.30 -2.26 0.86
N PHE A 16 -4.57 -2.98 1.70
CA PHE A 16 -3.12 -3.07 1.62
C PHE A 16 -2.63 -3.63 0.27
N PHE A 17 -3.19 -4.76 -0.15
CA PHE A 17 -2.86 -5.39 -1.43
C PHE A 17 -3.07 -4.42 -2.62
N PHE A 18 -4.20 -3.71 -2.63
CA PHE A 18 -4.50 -2.72 -3.66
C PHE A 18 -3.53 -1.53 -3.63
N ILE A 19 -3.15 -1.04 -2.45
CA ILE A 19 -2.17 0.05 -2.33
C ILE A 19 -0.81 -0.37 -2.87
N VAL A 20 -0.31 -1.55 -2.51
CA VAL A 20 0.98 -2.06 -3.01
C VAL A 20 0.94 -2.23 -4.53
N LEU A 21 -0.14 -2.81 -5.06
CA LEU A 21 -0.28 -3.03 -6.49
C LEU A 21 -0.36 -1.70 -7.25
N LEU A 22 -1.17 -0.74 -6.77
CA LEU A 22 -1.32 0.58 -7.38
C LEU A 22 -0.01 1.35 -7.37
N PHE A 23 0.66 1.43 -6.22
CA PHE A 23 1.94 2.14 -6.09
C PHE A 23 3.07 1.45 -6.86
N GLY A 24 3.04 0.12 -6.99
CA GLY A 24 4.00 -0.63 -7.81
C GLY A 24 3.82 -0.35 -9.29
N VAL A 25 2.58 -0.35 -9.79
CA VAL A 25 2.28 -0.01 -11.20
C VAL A 25 2.66 1.45 -11.50
N ILE A 26 2.29 2.39 -10.63
CA ILE A 26 2.67 3.79 -10.79
C ILE A 26 4.19 3.95 -10.77
N GLY A 27 4.87 3.36 -9.77
CA GLY A 27 6.33 3.40 -9.66
C GLY A 27 7.03 2.85 -10.90
N TYR A 28 6.52 1.76 -11.47
CA TYR A 28 7.02 1.16 -12.70
C TYR A 28 6.92 2.09 -13.91
N PHE A 29 5.75 2.71 -14.12
CA PHE A 29 5.60 3.66 -15.21
C PHE A 29 6.50 4.88 -15.01
N VAL A 30 6.55 5.44 -13.79
CA VAL A 30 7.38 6.60 -13.49
C VAL A 30 8.87 6.30 -13.69
N ASP A 31 9.35 5.13 -13.27
CA ASP A 31 10.73 4.69 -13.50
C ASP A 31 11.06 4.55 -15.00
N ILE A 32 10.13 4.04 -15.80
CA ILE A 32 10.30 3.95 -17.25
C ILE A 32 10.44 5.33 -17.90
N TYR A 33 9.64 6.30 -17.47
CA TYR A 33 9.62 7.63 -18.09
C TYR A 33 10.75 8.55 -17.62
N LEU A 34 11.27 8.38 -16.39
CA LEU A 34 12.19 9.34 -15.76
C LEU A 34 13.58 8.79 -15.41
N PHE A 35 13.74 7.47 -15.26
CA PHE A 35 14.93 6.89 -14.64
C PHE A 35 15.64 5.83 -15.51
N ASP A 36 15.36 5.80 -16.82
CA ASP A 36 16.07 4.98 -17.82
C ASP A 36 16.39 3.55 -17.33
N LYS A 37 15.36 2.86 -16.81
CA LYS A 37 15.39 1.47 -16.31
C LYS A 37 15.91 1.25 -14.88
N VAL A 38 16.20 2.30 -14.12
CA VAL A 38 16.46 2.15 -12.67
C VAL A 38 15.12 2.02 -11.96
N SER A 39 14.77 0.81 -11.49
CA SER A 39 13.48 0.51 -10.83
C SER A 39 13.37 1.01 -9.38
N PHE A 40 13.89 2.21 -9.10
CA PHE A 40 13.97 2.75 -7.75
C PHE A 40 12.59 3.11 -7.17
N LEU A 41 11.74 3.78 -7.96
CA LEU A 41 10.42 4.18 -7.50
C LEU A 41 9.45 3.00 -7.43
N THR A 42 9.59 2.03 -8.34
CA THR A 42 8.87 0.76 -8.32
C THR A 42 9.07 0.02 -7.00
N LEU A 43 10.27 0.09 -6.42
CA LEU A 43 10.58 -0.52 -5.13
C LEU A 43 10.17 0.35 -3.94
N THR A 44 10.37 1.66 -4.00
CA THR A 44 10.20 2.55 -2.85
C THR A 44 8.76 3.05 -2.66
N LEU A 45 8.01 3.32 -3.74
CA LEU A 45 6.62 3.79 -3.64
C LEU A 45 5.70 2.81 -2.89
N PRO A 46 5.75 1.48 -3.14
CA PRO A 46 4.91 0.53 -2.41
C PRO A 46 5.21 0.53 -0.91
N ILE A 47 6.46 0.69 -0.51
CA ILE A 47 6.88 0.74 0.90
C ILE A 47 6.33 2.00 1.57
N ILE A 48 6.39 3.15 0.89
CA ILE A 48 5.82 4.40 1.41
C ILE A 48 4.29 4.28 1.52
N GLY A 49 3.64 3.75 0.48
CA GLY A 49 2.19 3.49 0.48
C GLY A 49 1.78 2.56 1.62
N PHE A 50 2.59 1.54 1.92
CA PHE A 50 2.38 0.64 3.05
C PHE A 50 2.42 1.36 4.39
N ILE A 51 3.45 2.18 4.64
CA ILE A 51 3.59 2.92 5.91
C ILE A 51 2.41 3.88 6.11
N ILE A 52 1.99 4.58 5.05
CA ILE A 52 0.83 5.48 5.09
C ILE A 52 -0.45 4.70 5.42
N SER A 53 -0.66 3.55 4.78
CA SER A 53 -1.79 2.68 5.05
C SER A 53 -1.83 2.26 6.52
N LEU A 54 -0.70 1.76 7.06
CA LEU A 54 -0.61 1.37 8.47
C LEU A 54 -0.90 2.53 9.42
N TYR A 55 -0.39 3.73 9.12
CA TYR A 55 -0.63 4.92 9.94
C TYR A 55 -2.12 5.29 9.99
N ILE A 56 -2.83 5.23 8.86
CA ILE A 56 -4.27 5.49 8.79
C ILE A 56 -5.04 4.49 9.65
N VAL A 57 -4.68 3.21 9.57
CA VAL A 57 -5.32 2.14 10.33
C VAL A 57 -5.10 2.34 11.83
N TYR A 58 -3.85 2.56 12.24
CA TYR A 58 -3.51 2.84 13.63
C TYR A 58 -4.27 4.05 14.19
N LYS A 59 -4.35 5.14 13.40
CA LYS A 59 -5.10 6.33 13.78
C LYS A 59 -6.60 6.07 13.90
N ASN A 60 -7.17 5.22 13.05
CA ASN A 60 -8.60 4.90 13.08
C ASN A 60 -8.98 3.91 14.19
N GLU A 61 -8.05 3.06 14.65
CA GLU A 61 -8.28 2.16 15.79
C GLU A 61 -8.18 2.88 17.14
N ASN A 62 -7.37 3.94 17.24
CA ASN A 62 -7.18 4.74 18.46
C ASN A 62 -8.17 5.92 18.60
N LYS A 63 -9.21 5.96 17.76
CA LYS A 63 -10.25 7.00 17.75
C LYS A 63 -11.57 6.40 18.20
#